data_AF-A0A975EAM6-F1
#
_entry.id   AF-A0A975EAM6-F1
#
_cell.length_a   1.000
_cell.length_b   1.000
_cell.length_c   1.000
_cell.angle_alpha   90.00
_cell.angle_beta   90.00
_cell.angle_gamma   90.00
#
_symmetry.space_group_name_H-M   'P 1'
#
loop_
_entity.id
_entity.type
_entity.pdbx_description
1 polymer ?
#
loop_
_entity_poly.entity_id
_entity_poly.type
_entity_poly.pdbx_seq_one_letter_code
_entity_poly.pdbx_strand_id
1 'polypeptide(L)'
;MGHPHKPPHTDRAALMRDKNFVWLMAGAIISMLGDQFTLVALPWLVLRMTGDTLVLGTVLGLMSLPRAAFILIGGAVVDRYSPKKVLMITKYINAVLLAVLAVLVLTGGLTLWTVYVLAFAIGLATAFSIPSATSMLPHVVQRAQLPAANGVMMGLRQLSMFLGPLLAGLLIVLFGDGPTGSANAGAVTDATGLGVAFAFDALSFLVSAWTLSHVRLHSQVAVNPAAPAPTDQAVFAAVGTGLRHLWNDRDMRLCFIYWGVVAVLITGPVHIAVPVLATTLNLGAAALGILLGAHGAGTLVGMAVSGARPGLRLGTLGMTMLLIDVVVGVLFMPMGLINATWQGAVLLGTIGVLGGFMQVSIFTWLQQRTPPALMGRVMGMFMFIFLGLAPLSGAVTGWMLRTITLTQLFVGSGGLLVCIALLALVASPVRQVTDAPAPQPL
;
A
#
# COMPACT_ATOMS: atom_id res chain seq x y z
N MET A 1 -34.19 -13.06 36.93
CA MET A 1 -32.85 -13.27 36.36
C MET A 1 -32.80 -12.57 35.01
N GLY A 2 -32.29 -11.34 34.99
CA GLY A 2 -32.22 -10.53 33.77
C GLY A 2 -31.01 -10.92 32.93
N HIS A 3 -31.22 -11.27 31.68
CA HIS A 3 -30.16 -11.40 30.68
C HIS A 3 -29.40 -10.06 30.57
N PRO A 4 -28.05 -10.06 30.57
CA PRO A 4 -27.30 -8.83 30.34
C PRO A 4 -27.54 -8.38 28.90
N HIS A 5 -28.20 -7.24 28.73
CA HIS A 5 -28.31 -6.51 27.47
C HIS A 5 -26.88 -6.16 27.01
N LYS A 6 -26.36 -6.85 25.99
CA LYS A 6 -25.18 -6.38 25.25
C LYS A 6 -25.52 -5.00 24.68
N PRO A 7 -24.66 -3.98 24.82
CA PRO A 7 -24.94 -2.66 24.26
C PRO A 7 -25.16 -2.79 22.74
N PRO A 8 -26.14 -2.09 22.13
CA PRO A 8 -26.54 -2.24 20.73
C PRO A 8 -25.49 -1.79 19.69
N HIS A 9 -24.24 -1.58 20.09
CA HIS A 9 -23.28 -0.71 19.40
C HIS A 9 -22.02 -1.39 18.82
N THR A 10 -21.97 -2.73 18.76
CA THR A 10 -20.85 -3.48 18.13
C THR A 10 -21.30 -4.45 17.05
N ASP A 11 -22.57 -4.40 16.67
CA ASP A 11 -23.13 -5.43 15.80
C ASP A 11 -22.72 -5.20 14.34
N ARG A 12 -21.74 -6.00 13.88
CA ARG A 12 -21.34 -6.04 12.47
C ARG A 12 -22.55 -6.29 11.56
N ALA A 13 -23.56 -7.02 12.03
CA ALA A 13 -24.78 -7.24 11.26
C ALA A 13 -25.59 -5.95 11.06
N ALA A 14 -25.64 -5.07 12.06
CA ALA A 14 -26.29 -3.76 11.94
C ALA A 14 -25.52 -2.85 10.97
N LEU A 15 -24.18 -2.91 10.98
CA LEU A 15 -23.35 -2.17 10.03
C LEU A 15 -23.56 -2.64 8.57
N MET A 16 -23.67 -3.96 8.33
CA MET A 16 -23.97 -4.50 7.00
C MET A 16 -25.39 -4.20 6.51
N ARG A 17 -26.29 -3.78 7.39
CA ARG A 17 -27.65 -3.34 7.04
C ARG A 17 -27.72 -1.85 6.68
N ASP A 18 -26.72 -1.06 7.06
CA ASP A 18 -26.64 0.35 6.70
C ASP A 18 -26.29 0.49 5.21
N LYS A 19 -27.29 0.92 4.42
CA LYS A 19 -27.16 1.10 2.97
C LYS A 19 -26.03 2.06 2.60
N ASN A 20 -25.80 3.12 3.38
CA ASN A 20 -24.73 4.09 3.08
C ASN A 20 -23.35 3.44 3.24
N PHE A 21 -23.17 2.64 4.30
CA PHE A 21 -21.94 1.90 4.50
C PHE A 21 -21.74 0.83 3.41
N VAL A 22 -22.78 0.09 3.05
CA VAL A 22 -22.71 -0.93 1.98
C VAL A 22 -22.33 -0.32 0.64
N TRP A 23 -22.89 0.84 0.27
CA TRP A 23 -22.51 1.55 -0.95
C TRP A 23 -21.04 1.99 -0.94
N LEU A 24 -20.58 2.55 0.18
CA LEU A 24 -19.17 2.94 0.34
C LEU A 24 -18.26 1.72 0.25
N MET A 25 -18.61 0.64 0.95
CA MET A 25 -17.88 -0.62 1.01
C MET A 25 -17.75 -1.28 -0.38
N ALA A 26 -18.86 -1.39 -1.10
CA ALA A 26 -18.88 -1.97 -2.45
C ALA A 26 -18.02 -1.15 -3.42
N GLY A 27 -18.13 0.17 -3.37
CA GLY A 27 -17.27 1.06 -4.17
C GLY A 27 -15.80 0.93 -3.82
N ALA A 28 -15.48 0.81 -2.53
CA ALA A 28 -14.10 0.68 -2.07
C ALA A 28 -13.48 -0.62 -2.54
N ILE A 29 -14.12 -1.78 -2.30
CA ILE A 29 -13.54 -3.08 -2.68
C ILE A 29 -13.36 -3.21 -4.21
N ILE A 30 -14.31 -2.71 -5.01
CA ILE A 30 -14.20 -2.73 -6.47
C ILE A 30 -13.00 -1.90 -6.94
N SER A 31 -12.87 -0.67 -6.44
CA SER A 31 -11.74 0.22 -6.75
C SER A 31 -10.41 -0.40 -6.31
N MET A 32 -10.38 -1.04 -5.13
CA MET A 32 -9.17 -1.64 -4.58
C MET A 32 -8.75 -2.91 -5.29
N LEU A 33 -9.68 -3.66 -5.87
CA LEU A 33 -9.37 -4.76 -6.78
C LEU A 33 -8.88 -4.23 -8.12
N GLY A 34 -9.52 -3.17 -8.66
CA GLY A 34 -9.07 -2.46 -9.86
C GLY A 34 -7.62 -2.00 -9.77
N ASP A 35 -7.25 -1.32 -8.68
CA ASP A 35 -5.89 -0.84 -8.43
C ASP A 35 -4.83 -1.96 -8.57
N GLN A 36 -5.20 -3.22 -8.26
CA GLN A 36 -4.29 -4.37 -8.36
C GLN A 36 -4.04 -4.79 -9.81
N PHE A 37 -4.99 -4.55 -10.72
CA PHE A 37 -4.77 -4.74 -12.15
C PHE A 37 -3.69 -3.79 -12.64
N THR A 38 -3.77 -2.50 -12.31
CA THR A 38 -2.73 -1.52 -12.67
C THR A 38 -1.40 -1.83 -11.98
N LEU A 39 -1.43 -2.28 -10.72
CA LEU A 39 -0.21 -2.66 -9.97
C LEU A 39 0.58 -3.78 -10.66
N VAL A 40 -0.09 -4.74 -11.30
CA VAL A 40 0.56 -5.84 -12.04
C VAL A 40 0.84 -5.44 -13.49
N ALA A 41 -0.14 -4.84 -14.16
CA ALA A 41 -0.08 -4.55 -15.59
C ALA A 41 0.94 -3.46 -15.93
N LEU A 42 1.07 -2.39 -15.14
CA LEU A 42 1.95 -1.27 -15.49
C LEU A 42 3.44 -1.65 -15.43
N PRO A 43 3.96 -2.31 -14.37
CA PRO A 43 5.33 -2.80 -14.39
C PRO A 43 5.60 -3.77 -15.54
N TRP A 44 4.66 -4.68 -15.82
CA TRP A 44 4.77 -5.64 -16.91
C TRP A 44 4.82 -4.95 -18.27
N LEU A 45 3.92 -4.00 -18.53
CA LEU A 45 3.87 -3.18 -19.74
C LEU A 45 5.21 -2.49 -20.01
N VAL A 46 5.76 -1.81 -19.00
CA VAL A 46 7.02 -1.07 -19.14
C VAL A 46 8.19 -2.01 -19.46
N LEU A 47 8.25 -3.17 -18.79
CA LEU A 47 9.28 -4.17 -19.05
C LEU A 47 9.13 -4.79 -20.45
N ARG A 48 7.91 -5.06 -20.93
CA ARG A 48 7.68 -5.57 -22.29
C ARG A 48 7.99 -4.53 -23.37
N MET A 49 7.75 -3.25 -23.10
CA MET A 49 8.04 -2.16 -24.04
C MET A 49 9.54 -1.86 -24.16
N THR A 50 10.29 -1.93 -23.06
CA THR A 50 11.64 -1.36 -23.00
C THR A 50 12.74 -2.35 -22.59
N GLY A 51 12.39 -3.38 -21.82
CA GLY A 51 13.37 -4.26 -21.16
C GLY A 51 14.27 -3.56 -20.15
N ASP A 52 14.04 -2.28 -19.83
CA ASP A 52 14.95 -1.44 -19.06
C ASP A 52 14.44 -1.18 -17.65
N THR A 53 15.21 -1.62 -16.66
CA THR A 53 14.88 -1.50 -15.24
C THR A 53 14.92 -0.06 -14.73
N LEU A 54 15.72 0.82 -15.34
CA LEU A 54 15.74 2.24 -14.98
C LEU A 54 14.48 2.94 -15.49
N VAL A 55 13.99 2.57 -16.69
CA VAL A 55 12.72 3.08 -17.20
C VAL A 55 11.57 2.65 -16.28
N LEU A 56 11.54 1.37 -15.87
CA LEU A 56 10.58 0.89 -14.88
C LEU A 56 10.65 1.69 -13.57
N GLY A 57 11.86 1.85 -13.01
CA GLY A 57 12.08 2.65 -11.81
C GLY A 57 11.62 4.10 -11.95
N THR A 58 11.80 4.69 -13.14
CA THR A 58 11.37 6.06 -13.45
C THR A 58 9.86 6.17 -13.53
N VAL A 59 9.17 5.23 -14.21
CA VAL A 59 7.70 5.20 -14.30
C VAL A 59 7.07 5.06 -12.90
N LEU A 60 7.50 4.08 -12.10
CA LEU A 60 6.99 3.90 -10.75
C LEU A 60 7.36 5.07 -9.82
N GLY A 61 8.53 5.67 -10.04
CA GLY A 61 8.96 6.88 -9.38
C GLY A 61 8.04 8.06 -9.69
N LEU A 62 7.68 8.29 -10.95
CA LEU A 62 6.76 9.35 -11.39
C LEU A 62 5.34 9.16 -10.86
N MET A 63 4.87 7.92 -10.67
CA MET A 63 3.58 7.69 -9.98
C MET A 63 3.65 7.98 -8.49
N SER A 64 4.77 7.66 -7.86
CA SER A 64 4.88 7.69 -6.39
C SER A 64 5.32 9.05 -5.87
N LEU A 65 6.09 9.83 -6.64
CA LEU A 65 6.63 11.13 -6.23
C LEU A 65 5.55 12.20 -5.98
N PRO A 66 4.54 12.42 -6.87
CA PRO A 66 3.45 13.34 -6.59
C PRO A 66 2.67 12.90 -5.36
N ARG A 67 2.44 11.59 -5.24
CA ARG A 67 1.77 11.00 -4.07
C ARG A 67 2.53 11.29 -2.78
N ALA A 68 3.86 11.16 -2.78
CA ALA A 68 4.71 11.52 -1.64
C ALA A 68 4.66 13.01 -1.29
N ALA A 69 4.75 13.89 -2.29
CA ALA A 69 4.78 15.33 -2.09
C ALA A 69 3.43 15.88 -1.60
N PHE A 70 2.33 15.37 -2.14
CA PHE A 70 1.00 15.91 -1.90
C PHE A 70 0.22 15.20 -0.79
N ILE A 71 0.65 14.04 -0.29
CA ILE A 71 -0.10 13.36 0.80
C ILE A 71 -0.16 14.20 2.10
N LEU A 72 0.89 14.98 2.39
CA LEU A 72 0.92 15.88 3.55
C LEU A 72 0.03 17.13 3.37
N ILE A 73 -0.16 17.56 2.12
CA ILE A 73 -0.96 18.74 1.75
C ILE A 73 -2.44 18.36 1.51
N GLY A 74 -2.67 17.13 1.04
CA GLY A 74 -3.97 16.63 0.62
C GLY A 74 -5.02 16.64 1.72
N GLY A 75 -4.60 16.52 2.99
CA GLY A 75 -5.48 16.71 4.15
C GLY A 75 -6.14 18.10 4.17
N ALA A 76 -5.34 19.16 4.04
CA ALA A 76 -5.86 20.53 4.04
C ALA A 76 -6.77 20.85 2.85
N VAL A 77 -6.50 20.23 1.69
CA VAL A 77 -7.38 20.35 0.52
C VAL A 77 -8.72 19.67 0.78
N VAL A 78 -8.72 18.49 1.41
CA VAL A 78 -9.91 17.74 1.79
C VAL A 78 -10.68 18.39 2.94
N ASP A 79 -10.01 19.19 3.77
CA ASP A 79 -10.68 19.98 4.80
C ASP A 79 -11.37 21.22 4.21
N ARG A 80 -10.76 21.84 3.18
CA ARG A 80 -11.32 23.00 2.48
C ARG A 80 -12.47 22.65 1.54
N TYR A 81 -12.39 21.50 0.86
CA TYR A 81 -13.42 21.02 -0.06
C TYR A 81 -14.05 19.74 0.47
N SER A 82 -15.36 19.54 0.31
CA SER A 82 -16.00 18.32 0.83
C SER A 82 -15.27 17.03 0.37
N PRO A 83 -14.94 16.10 1.29
CA PRO A 83 -14.21 14.87 0.96
C PRO A 83 -14.83 14.09 -0.19
N LYS A 84 -16.18 14.12 -0.31
CA LYS A 84 -16.92 13.39 -1.35
C LYS A 84 -16.64 13.94 -2.74
N LYS A 85 -16.61 15.26 -2.89
CA LYS A 85 -16.31 15.90 -4.18
C LYS A 85 -14.88 15.61 -4.61
N VAL A 86 -13.91 15.74 -3.71
CA VAL A 86 -12.50 15.45 -4.01
C VAL A 86 -12.34 13.99 -4.42
N LEU A 87 -12.91 13.05 -3.65
CA LEU A 87 -12.86 11.63 -3.98
C LEU A 87 -13.50 11.34 -5.34
N MET A 88 -14.69 11.88 -5.63
CA MET A 88 -15.35 11.70 -6.93
C MET A 88 -14.51 12.22 -8.10
N ILE A 89 -13.94 13.41 -7.99
CA ILE A 89 -13.08 14.01 -9.03
C ILE A 89 -11.88 13.10 -9.31
N THR A 90 -11.19 12.63 -8.26
CA THR A 90 -10.04 11.74 -8.43
C THR A 90 -10.42 10.42 -9.10
N LYS A 91 -11.62 9.88 -8.83
CA LYS A 91 -12.12 8.66 -9.49
C LYS A 91 -12.37 8.88 -10.97
N TYR A 92 -12.99 10.00 -11.36
CA TYR A 92 -13.20 10.32 -12.78
C TYR A 92 -11.89 10.57 -13.52
N ILE A 93 -10.94 11.28 -12.90
CA ILE A 93 -9.62 11.51 -13.48
C ILE A 93 -8.90 10.18 -13.72
N ASN A 94 -8.82 9.31 -12.71
CA ASN A 94 -8.17 8.00 -12.86
C ASN A 94 -8.88 7.11 -13.89
N ALA A 95 -10.21 7.11 -13.93
CA ALA A 95 -10.96 6.39 -14.95
C ALA A 95 -10.58 6.84 -16.38
N VAL A 96 -10.50 8.15 -16.62
CA VAL A 96 -10.12 8.70 -17.94
C VAL A 96 -8.66 8.35 -18.26
N LEU A 97 -7.73 8.56 -17.32
CA LEU A 97 -6.31 8.28 -17.53
C LEU A 97 -6.05 6.80 -17.85
N LEU A 98 -6.70 5.89 -17.13
CA LEU A 98 -6.58 4.45 -17.35
C LEU A 98 -7.30 4.00 -18.62
N ALA A 99 -8.44 4.61 -18.98
CA ALA A 99 -9.10 4.35 -20.26
C ALA A 99 -8.23 4.80 -21.45
N VAL A 100 -7.60 5.97 -21.35
CA VAL A 100 -6.63 6.44 -22.35
C VAL A 100 -5.46 5.47 -22.45
N LEU A 101 -4.90 5.03 -21.32
CA LEU A 101 -3.82 4.04 -21.30
C LEU A 101 -4.27 2.72 -21.97
N ALA A 102 -5.45 2.21 -21.64
CA ALA A 102 -6.01 1.01 -22.24
C ALA A 102 -6.16 1.13 -23.76
N VAL A 103 -6.75 2.23 -24.24
CA VAL A 103 -6.93 2.47 -25.69
C VAL A 103 -5.58 2.56 -26.39
N LEU A 104 -4.60 3.29 -25.83
CA LEU A 104 -3.27 3.41 -26.43
C LEU A 104 -2.53 2.07 -26.49
N VAL A 105 -2.67 1.23 -25.46
CA VAL A 105 -2.11 -0.13 -25.45
C VAL A 105 -2.78 -0.98 -26.53
N LEU A 106 -4.12 -0.99 -26.61
CA LEU A 106 -4.88 -1.81 -27.56
C LEU A 106 -4.70 -1.37 -29.03
N THR A 107 -4.50 -0.09 -29.27
CA THR A 107 -4.30 0.47 -30.62
C THR A 107 -2.84 0.45 -31.07
N GLY A 108 -1.90 0.11 -30.18
CA GLY A 108 -0.47 0.17 -30.45
C GLY A 108 0.11 1.59 -30.56
N GLY A 109 -0.67 2.64 -30.25
CA GLY A 109 -0.23 4.03 -30.28
C GLY A 109 0.55 4.48 -29.04
N LEU A 110 0.87 3.56 -28.13
CA LEU A 110 1.55 3.87 -26.88
C LEU A 110 3.04 4.17 -27.10
N THR A 111 3.48 5.32 -26.60
CA THR A 111 4.90 5.72 -26.61
C THR A 111 5.43 5.78 -25.18
N LEU A 112 6.75 5.71 -25.01
CA LEU A 112 7.33 5.84 -23.67
C LEU A 112 7.01 7.19 -23.02
N TRP A 113 6.94 8.26 -23.81
CA TRP A 113 6.60 9.58 -23.30
C TRP A 113 5.16 9.65 -22.76
N THR A 114 4.21 9.01 -23.44
CA THR A 114 2.83 8.95 -22.94
C THR A 114 2.72 8.12 -21.67
N VAL A 115 3.53 7.06 -21.51
CA VAL A 115 3.61 6.30 -20.25
C VAL A 115 4.09 7.19 -19.10
N TYR A 116 5.14 8.00 -19.29
CA TYR A 116 5.62 8.91 -18.25
C TYR A 116 4.56 9.96 -17.84
N VAL A 117 3.89 10.56 -18.82
CA VAL A 117 2.85 11.57 -18.56
C VAL A 117 1.65 10.94 -17.83
N LEU A 118 1.18 9.78 -18.26
CA LEU A 118 0.07 9.08 -17.63
C LEU A 118 0.43 8.61 -16.22
N ALA A 119 1.63 8.06 -16.02
CA ALA A 119 2.12 7.66 -14.70
C ALA A 119 2.15 8.83 -13.71
N PHE A 120 2.70 9.98 -14.13
CA PHE A 120 2.70 11.19 -13.31
C PHE A 120 1.28 11.68 -12.98
N ALA A 121 0.38 11.71 -13.98
CA ALA A 121 -0.99 12.15 -13.81
C ALA A 121 -1.81 11.23 -12.88
N ILE A 122 -1.66 9.91 -13.01
CA ILE A 122 -2.28 8.90 -12.13
C ILE A 122 -1.76 9.07 -10.71
N GLY A 123 -0.45 9.25 -10.54
CA GLY A 123 0.19 9.51 -9.25
C GLY A 123 -0.38 10.75 -8.56
N LEU A 124 -0.53 11.84 -9.32
CA LEU A 124 -1.10 13.10 -8.84
C LEU A 124 -2.57 12.96 -8.44
N ALA A 125 -3.40 12.31 -9.26
CA ALA A 125 -4.80 12.07 -8.94
C ALA A 125 -4.96 11.22 -7.67
N THR A 126 -4.17 10.16 -7.56
CA THR A 126 -4.17 9.22 -6.42
C THR A 126 -3.71 9.87 -5.11
N ALA A 127 -2.85 10.89 -5.19
CA ALA A 127 -2.36 11.63 -4.02
C ALA A 127 -3.50 12.21 -3.15
N PHE A 128 -4.59 12.65 -3.80
CA PHE A 128 -5.76 13.21 -3.12
C PHE A 128 -6.82 12.16 -2.77
N SER A 129 -6.81 10.99 -3.41
CA SER A 129 -7.79 9.92 -3.15
C SER A 129 -7.67 9.33 -1.75
N ILE A 130 -6.44 9.13 -1.25
CA ILE A 130 -6.18 8.52 0.06
C ILE A 130 -6.75 9.35 1.21
N PRO A 131 -6.34 10.63 1.40
CA PRO A 131 -6.89 11.46 2.48
C PRO A 131 -8.40 11.64 2.35
N SER A 132 -8.92 11.73 1.12
CA SER A 132 -10.36 11.85 0.88
C SER A 132 -11.13 10.59 1.30
N ALA A 133 -10.58 9.40 0.99
CA ALA A 133 -11.20 8.12 1.35
C ALA A 133 -11.19 7.89 2.86
N THR A 134 -10.10 8.21 3.56
CA THR A 134 -10.01 8.09 5.02
C THR A 134 -10.95 9.06 5.74
N SER A 135 -11.12 10.27 5.20
CA SER A 135 -12.07 11.25 5.74
C SER A 135 -13.53 10.94 5.39
N MET A 136 -13.80 10.04 4.44
CA MET A 136 -15.17 9.66 4.07
C MET A 136 -15.88 8.88 5.17
N LEU A 137 -15.19 7.91 5.77
CA LEU A 137 -15.81 6.91 6.64
C LEU A 137 -16.53 7.54 7.85
N PRO A 138 -15.96 8.56 8.54
CA PRO A 138 -16.64 9.28 9.63
C PRO A 138 -17.95 10.00 9.23
N HIS A 139 -18.14 10.29 7.94
CA HIS A 139 -19.36 10.95 7.43
C HIS A 139 -20.43 9.95 6.98
N VAL A 140 -20.08 8.66 6.91
CA VAL A 140 -20.97 7.60 6.40
C VAL A 140 -21.56 6.79 7.53
N VAL A 141 -20.79 6.49 8.57
CA VAL A 141 -21.23 5.68 9.72
C VAL A 141 -21.26 6.50 11.00
N GLN A 142 -22.05 6.05 11.99
CA GLN A 142 -22.06 6.67 13.31
C GLN A 142 -20.71 6.48 14.01
N ARG A 143 -20.33 7.45 14.88
CA ARG A 143 -19.05 7.39 15.62
C ARG A 143 -18.84 6.07 16.37
N ALA A 144 -19.90 5.51 16.96
CA ALA A 144 -19.85 4.24 17.67
C ALA A 144 -19.52 3.04 16.77
N GLN A 145 -19.85 3.11 15.47
CA GLN A 145 -19.62 2.04 14.50
C GLN A 145 -18.27 2.16 13.79
N LEU A 146 -17.52 3.27 13.97
CA LEU A 146 -16.24 3.50 13.29
C LEU A 146 -15.21 2.39 13.49
N PRO A 147 -15.01 1.81 14.70
CA PRO A 147 -14.05 0.71 14.86
C PRO A 147 -14.44 -0.52 14.05
N ALA A 148 -15.73 -0.89 14.03
CA ALA A 148 -16.23 -2.01 13.26
C ALA A 148 -16.09 -1.75 11.75
N ALA A 149 -16.42 -0.55 11.30
CA ALA A 149 -16.30 -0.13 9.91
C ALA A 149 -14.85 -0.12 9.41
N ASN A 150 -13.92 0.43 10.22
CA ASN A 150 -12.49 0.37 9.94
C ASN A 150 -11.99 -1.07 9.85
N GLY A 151 -12.41 -1.95 10.78
CA GLY A 151 -12.05 -3.36 10.74
C GLY A 151 -12.49 -4.06 9.44
N VAL A 152 -13.70 -3.78 8.96
CA VAL A 152 -14.17 -4.29 7.66
C VAL A 152 -13.35 -3.72 6.52
N MET A 153 -13.13 -2.40 6.46
CA MET A 153 -12.33 -1.78 5.39
C MET A 153 -10.90 -2.30 5.33
N MET A 154 -10.27 -2.52 6.49
CA MET A 154 -8.93 -3.13 6.56
C MET A 154 -8.95 -4.60 6.10
N GLY A 155 -9.95 -5.38 6.50
CA GLY A 155 -10.13 -6.75 6.03
C GLY A 155 -10.28 -6.83 4.51
N LEU A 156 -11.10 -5.96 3.92
CA LEU A 156 -11.27 -5.88 2.46
C LEU A 156 -9.98 -5.45 1.77
N ARG A 157 -9.21 -4.52 2.37
CA ARG A 157 -7.90 -4.13 1.84
C ARG A 157 -6.95 -5.31 1.69
N GLN A 158 -6.85 -6.10 2.75
CA GLN A 158 -5.94 -7.24 2.76
C GLN A 158 -6.43 -8.35 1.82
N LEU A 159 -7.74 -8.55 1.73
CA LEU A 159 -8.33 -9.46 0.76
C LEU A 159 -8.02 -9.02 -0.69
N SER A 160 -8.12 -7.73 -1.00
CA SER A 160 -7.75 -7.19 -2.31
C SER A 160 -6.26 -7.35 -2.60
N MET A 161 -5.37 -7.14 -1.62
CA MET A 161 -3.92 -7.35 -1.79
C MET A 161 -3.55 -8.83 -2.03
N PHE A 162 -4.36 -9.76 -1.54
CA PHE A 162 -4.19 -11.19 -1.80
C PHE A 162 -4.79 -11.59 -3.17
N LEU A 163 -6.09 -11.36 -3.38
CA LEU A 163 -6.81 -11.85 -4.55
C LEU A 163 -6.53 -11.01 -5.80
N GLY A 164 -6.33 -9.71 -5.65
CA GLY A 164 -6.21 -8.78 -6.78
C GLY A 164 -5.04 -9.12 -7.72
N PRO A 165 -3.81 -9.27 -7.23
CA PRO A 165 -2.68 -9.63 -8.10
C PRO A 165 -2.86 -10.98 -8.81
N LEU A 166 -3.49 -11.96 -8.14
CA LEU A 166 -3.80 -13.27 -8.74
C LEU A 166 -4.80 -13.12 -9.89
N LEU A 167 -5.87 -12.36 -9.68
CA LEU A 167 -6.88 -12.08 -10.70
C LEU A 167 -6.30 -11.26 -11.86
N ALA A 168 -5.43 -10.29 -11.56
CA ALA A 168 -4.76 -9.48 -12.56
C ALA A 168 -3.81 -10.31 -13.43
N GLY A 169 -2.94 -11.13 -12.82
CA GLY A 169 -2.03 -12.01 -13.53
C GLY A 169 -2.78 -13.04 -14.39
N LEU A 170 -3.87 -13.62 -13.86
CA LEU A 170 -4.73 -14.53 -14.61
C LEU A 170 -5.40 -13.85 -15.81
N LEU A 171 -5.97 -12.65 -15.61
CA LEU A 171 -6.61 -11.90 -16.68
C LEU A 171 -5.63 -11.56 -17.80
N ILE A 172 -4.42 -11.08 -17.46
CA ILE A 172 -3.40 -10.74 -18.45
C ILE A 172 -3.02 -11.95 -19.29
N VAL A 173 -2.97 -13.16 -18.71
CA VAL A 173 -2.68 -14.39 -19.46
C VAL A 173 -3.88 -14.87 -20.29
N LEU A 174 -5.10 -14.84 -19.74
CA LEU A 174 -6.30 -15.30 -20.44
C LEU A 174 -6.64 -14.47 -21.67
N PHE A 175 -6.40 -13.16 -21.58
CA PHE A 175 -6.63 -12.20 -22.67
C PHE A 175 -5.33 -11.81 -23.39
N GLY A 176 -4.20 -12.39 -23.01
CA GLY A 176 -2.93 -12.17 -23.69
C GLY A 176 -2.93 -12.81 -25.07
N ASP A 177 -2.13 -12.27 -25.99
CA ASP A 177 -2.12 -12.67 -27.41
C ASP A 177 -1.48 -14.05 -27.66
N GLY A 178 -1.21 -14.83 -26.59
CA GLY A 178 -0.52 -16.11 -26.63
C GLY A 178 0.93 -16.01 -27.15
N PRO A 179 1.62 -17.15 -27.32
CA PRO A 179 2.97 -17.18 -27.91
C PRO A 179 3.02 -16.72 -29.38
N THR A 180 1.87 -16.54 -30.04
CA THR A 180 1.72 -16.23 -31.47
C THR A 180 1.21 -14.83 -31.74
N GLY A 181 1.16 -13.95 -30.74
CA GLY A 181 0.71 -12.57 -30.89
C GLY A 181 1.47 -11.83 -31.99
N SER A 182 0.73 -11.30 -32.97
CA SER A 182 1.22 -10.68 -34.20
C SER A 182 2.40 -9.74 -33.94
N ALA A 183 3.58 -10.17 -34.39
CA ALA A 183 4.81 -9.40 -34.38
C ALA A 183 4.75 -8.28 -35.42
N ASN A 184 3.87 -7.29 -35.19
CA ASN A 184 4.10 -5.98 -35.81
C ASN A 184 5.30 -5.37 -35.09
N ALA A 185 6.28 -4.88 -35.86
CA ALA A 185 7.45 -4.20 -35.30
C ALA A 185 6.98 -3.03 -34.42
N GLY A 186 7.17 -3.14 -33.10
CA GLY A 186 6.73 -2.16 -32.10
C GLY A 186 5.47 -2.52 -31.30
N ALA A 187 4.81 -3.65 -31.56
CA ALA A 187 3.67 -4.10 -30.77
C ALA A 187 4.11 -4.74 -29.44
N VAL A 188 3.46 -4.32 -28.35
CA VAL A 188 3.61 -4.96 -27.04
C VAL A 188 2.97 -6.34 -27.10
N THR A 189 3.75 -7.40 -26.94
CA THR A 189 3.23 -8.74 -26.68
C THR A 189 2.35 -8.73 -25.42
N ASP A 190 1.19 -9.37 -25.45
CA ASP A 190 0.13 -9.29 -24.41
C ASP A 190 -0.59 -7.93 -24.36
N ALA A 191 -0.56 -7.13 -25.44
CA ALA A 191 -1.25 -5.84 -25.51
C ALA A 191 -2.74 -5.98 -25.19
N THR A 192 -3.40 -7.04 -25.69
CA THR A 192 -4.82 -7.28 -25.41
C THR A 192 -5.04 -7.51 -23.91
N GLY A 193 -4.26 -8.39 -23.28
CA GLY A 193 -4.38 -8.69 -21.85
C GLY A 193 -4.08 -7.49 -20.95
N LEU A 194 -3.04 -6.73 -21.28
CA LEU A 194 -2.69 -5.48 -20.58
C LEU A 194 -3.76 -4.40 -20.76
N GLY A 195 -4.25 -4.22 -21.99
CA GLY A 195 -5.30 -3.26 -22.31
C GLY A 195 -6.60 -3.57 -21.57
N VAL A 196 -7.01 -4.85 -21.53
CA VAL A 196 -8.19 -5.30 -20.76
C VAL A 196 -7.98 -5.09 -19.27
N ALA A 197 -6.78 -5.31 -18.72
CA ALA A 197 -6.47 -5.05 -17.32
C ALA A 197 -6.65 -3.56 -16.95
N PHE A 198 -6.12 -2.64 -17.77
CA PHE A 198 -6.32 -1.19 -17.56
C PHE A 198 -7.78 -0.76 -17.77
N ALA A 199 -8.48 -1.36 -18.74
CA ALA A 199 -9.90 -1.09 -18.96
C ALA A 199 -10.76 -1.55 -17.77
N PHE A 200 -10.43 -2.70 -17.17
CA PHE A 200 -11.11 -3.20 -15.98
C PHE A 200 -10.90 -2.25 -14.80
N ASP A 201 -9.68 -1.75 -14.60
CA ASP A 201 -9.41 -0.77 -13.55
C ASP A 201 -10.15 0.56 -13.80
N ALA A 202 -10.14 1.06 -15.04
CA ALA A 202 -10.90 2.26 -15.43
C ALA A 202 -12.40 2.09 -15.14
N LEU A 203 -12.98 0.94 -15.48
CA LEU A 203 -14.37 0.61 -15.17
C LEU A 203 -14.59 0.51 -13.65
N SER A 204 -13.62 -0.04 -12.91
CA SER A 204 -13.65 -0.13 -11.45
C SER A 204 -13.81 1.27 -10.82
N PHE A 205 -13.09 2.27 -11.34
CA PHE A 205 -13.18 3.65 -10.89
C PHE A 205 -14.55 4.27 -11.18
N LEU A 206 -15.12 4.00 -12.37
CA LEU A 206 -16.46 4.47 -12.74
C LEU A 206 -17.56 3.84 -11.87
N VAL A 207 -17.49 2.53 -11.66
CA VAL A 207 -18.43 1.81 -10.78
C VAL A 207 -18.29 2.34 -9.35
N SER A 208 -17.07 2.56 -8.88
CA SER A 208 -16.81 3.12 -7.56
C SER A 208 -17.32 4.57 -7.41
N ALA A 209 -17.22 5.39 -8.46
CA ALA A 209 -17.80 6.72 -8.49
C ALA A 209 -19.34 6.67 -8.47
N TRP A 210 -19.92 5.72 -9.21
CA TRP A 210 -21.37 5.48 -9.22
C TRP A 210 -21.89 5.00 -7.87
N THR A 211 -21.23 4.06 -7.19
CA THR A 211 -21.63 3.64 -5.83
C THR A 211 -21.44 4.79 -4.84
N LEU A 212 -20.37 5.58 -4.96
CA LEU A 212 -20.12 6.73 -4.10
C LEU A 212 -21.17 7.84 -4.27
N SER A 213 -21.74 8.01 -5.47
CA SER A 213 -22.79 9.01 -5.70
C SER A 213 -24.04 8.72 -4.84
N HIS A 214 -24.36 7.44 -4.62
CA HIS A 214 -25.47 6.96 -3.80
C HIS A 214 -25.25 7.08 -2.29
N VAL A 215 -24.00 7.28 -1.85
CA VAL A 215 -23.68 7.48 -0.43
C VAL A 215 -24.22 8.84 0.03
N ARG A 216 -25.15 8.83 0.98
CA ARG A 216 -25.66 10.04 1.63
C ARG A 216 -24.77 10.37 2.83
N LEU A 217 -24.21 11.56 2.84
CA LEU A 217 -23.38 12.02 3.95
C LEU A 217 -24.30 12.37 5.13
N HIS A 218 -24.01 11.80 6.29
CA HIS A 218 -24.64 12.23 7.53
C HIS A 218 -24.02 13.58 7.92
N SER A 219 -24.81 14.65 7.87
CA SER A 219 -24.40 16.02 8.25
C SER A 219 -24.08 16.20 9.74
N GLN A 220 -23.87 15.13 10.51
CA GLN A 220 -23.74 15.16 11.97
C GLN A 220 -22.35 15.55 12.50
N VAL A 221 -21.37 15.81 11.63
CA VAL A 221 -20.25 16.68 12.01
C VAL A 221 -20.66 18.11 11.67
N ALA A 222 -21.70 18.59 12.36
CA ALA A 222 -21.78 20.00 12.63
C ALA A 222 -20.46 20.34 13.35
N VAL A 223 -19.65 21.18 12.72
CA VAL A 223 -18.62 21.95 13.41
C VAL A 223 -19.29 22.46 14.68
N ASN A 224 -18.83 21.99 15.84
CA ASN A 224 -19.34 22.49 17.10
C ASN A 224 -19.12 24.02 17.05
N PRO A 225 -20.17 24.87 17.05
CA PRO A 225 -19.98 26.32 16.89
C PRO A 225 -19.14 26.94 18.01
N ALA A 226 -19.00 26.19 19.13
CA ALA A 226 -18.19 26.51 20.29
C ALA A 226 -16.80 25.84 20.28
N ALA A 227 -16.48 24.95 19.34
CA ALA A 227 -15.10 24.55 19.13
C ALA A 227 -14.38 25.71 18.43
N PRO A 228 -13.20 26.14 18.91
CA PRO A 228 -12.39 27.08 18.18
C PRO A 228 -12.29 26.60 16.73
N ALA A 229 -12.52 27.49 15.75
CA ALA A 229 -12.22 27.20 14.36
C ALA A 229 -10.86 26.50 14.33
N PRO A 230 -10.68 25.38 13.58
CA PRO A 230 -9.38 24.74 13.48
C PRO A 230 -8.41 25.84 13.12
N THR A 231 -7.55 26.17 14.08
CA THR A 231 -6.72 27.36 13.99
C THR A 231 -5.93 27.20 12.70
N ASP A 232 -5.71 28.28 11.96
CA ASP A 232 -4.78 28.36 10.84
C ASP A 232 -3.33 28.08 11.29
N GLN A 233 -3.09 27.03 12.07
CA GLN A 233 -1.78 26.41 12.16
C GLN A 233 -1.52 25.89 10.77
N ALA A 234 -0.71 26.63 10.02
CA ALA A 234 -0.18 26.23 8.74
C ALA A 234 0.15 24.73 8.80
N VAL A 235 -0.29 23.96 7.79
CA VAL A 235 -0.06 22.51 7.70
C VAL A 235 1.37 22.14 8.11
N PHE A 236 2.34 22.98 7.75
CA PHE A 236 3.75 22.87 8.13
C PHE A 236 4.03 23.02 9.64
N ALA A 237 3.37 23.95 10.34
CA ALA A 237 3.45 24.06 11.80
C ALA A 237 2.87 22.81 12.49
N ALA A 238 1.76 22.27 11.97
CA ALA A 238 1.18 21.02 12.46
C ALA A 238 2.12 19.82 12.24
N VAL A 239 2.77 19.72 11.07
CA VAL A 239 3.83 18.71 10.80
C VAL A 239 4.99 18.89 11.77
N GLY A 240 5.42 20.13 12.04
CA GLY A 240 6.48 20.45 12.99
C GLY A 240 6.19 19.95 14.42
N THR A 241 4.94 20.04 14.89
CA THR A 241 4.57 19.49 16.21
C THR A 241 4.65 17.97 16.27
N GLY A 242 4.25 17.27 15.21
CA GLY A 242 4.36 15.80 15.11
C GLY A 242 5.82 15.34 15.08
N LEU A 243 6.65 16.02 14.29
CA LEU A 243 8.08 15.74 14.20
C LEU A 243 8.79 15.98 15.54
N ARG A 244 8.45 17.07 16.24
CA ARG A 244 9.00 17.35 17.58
C ARG A 244 8.62 16.26 18.58
N HIS A 245 7.37 15.80 18.58
CA HIS A 245 6.93 14.71 19.45
C HIS A 245 7.70 13.42 19.17
N LEU A 246 7.80 13.01 17.90
CA LEU A 246 8.57 11.85 17.48
C LEU A 246 10.05 11.97 17.88
N TRP A 247 10.65 13.15 17.72
CA TRP A 247 12.06 13.36 18.03
C TRP A 247 12.36 13.38 19.53
N ASN A 248 11.39 13.78 20.35
CA ASN A 248 11.48 13.81 21.81
C ASN A 248 11.28 12.43 22.44
N ASP A 249 10.48 11.56 21.81
CA ASP A 249 10.33 10.17 22.23
C ASP A 249 11.48 9.31 21.68
N ARG A 250 12.35 8.82 22.57
CA ARG A 250 13.54 8.05 22.21
C ARG A 250 13.22 6.83 21.36
N ASP A 251 12.21 6.04 21.71
CA ASP A 251 11.95 4.77 21.02
C ASP A 251 11.21 5.02 19.71
N MET A 252 10.28 5.98 19.67
CA MET A 252 9.65 6.38 18.40
C MET A 252 10.71 6.88 17.41
N ARG A 253 11.61 7.76 17.85
CA ARG A 253 12.70 8.25 17.00
C ARG A 253 13.53 7.11 16.43
N LEU A 254 13.96 6.17 17.28
CA LEU A 254 14.78 5.05 16.86
C LEU A 254 14.06 4.11 15.89
N CYS A 255 12.79 3.76 16.17
CA CYS A 255 11.99 2.91 15.29
C CYS A 255 11.73 3.56 13.93
N PHE A 256 11.41 4.87 13.89
CA PHE A 256 11.17 5.57 12.63
C PHE A 256 12.43 5.72 11.78
N ILE A 257 13.59 5.99 12.40
CA ILE A 257 14.87 6.00 11.68
C ILE A 257 15.15 4.60 11.10
N TYR A 258 14.97 3.57 11.92
CA TYR A 258 15.16 2.18 11.50
C TYR A 258 14.24 1.80 10.32
N TRP A 259 12.93 2.04 10.43
CA TRP A 259 11.97 1.79 9.35
C TRP A 259 12.25 2.62 8.11
N GLY A 260 12.71 3.87 8.25
CA GLY A 260 13.15 4.70 7.14
C GLY A 260 14.29 4.05 6.35
N VAL A 261 15.31 3.57 7.06
CA VAL A 261 16.45 2.86 6.45
C VAL A 261 15.99 1.56 5.78
N VAL A 262 15.23 0.72 6.49
CA VAL A 262 14.70 -0.54 5.94
C VAL A 262 13.82 -0.29 4.71
N ALA A 263 12.95 0.71 4.75
CA ALA A 263 12.08 1.06 3.62
C ALA A 263 12.90 1.47 2.39
N VAL A 264 13.94 2.30 2.54
CA VAL A 264 14.82 2.69 1.42
C VAL A 264 15.58 1.51 0.84
N LEU A 265 15.93 0.50 1.65
CA LEU A 265 16.72 -0.64 1.21
C LEU A 265 15.92 -1.78 0.59
N ILE A 266 14.68 -1.99 1.04
CA ILE A 266 13.88 -3.17 0.68
C ILE A 266 12.72 -2.84 -0.26
N THR A 267 12.11 -1.66 -0.14
CA THR A 267 10.91 -1.32 -0.91
C THR A 267 11.16 -1.33 -2.42
N GLY A 268 12.31 -0.81 -2.86
CA GLY A 268 12.72 -0.76 -4.25
C GLY A 268 12.97 -2.15 -4.84
N PRO A 269 13.80 -3.01 -4.21
CA PRO A 269 13.95 -4.41 -4.64
C PRO A 269 12.62 -5.16 -4.73
N VAL A 270 11.70 -4.96 -3.79
CA VAL A 270 10.37 -5.60 -3.88
C VAL A 270 9.55 -5.05 -5.06
N HIS A 271 9.52 -3.74 -5.30
CA HIS A 271 8.70 -3.15 -6.38
C HIS A 271 9.32 -3.23 -7.78
N ILE A 272 10.64 -3.31 -7.90
CA ILE A 272 11.36 -3.32 -9.18
C ILE A 272 11.91 -4.70 -9.50
N ALA A 273 12.62 -5.34 -8.57
CA ALA A 273 13.29 -6.60 -8.85
C ALA A 273 12.32 -7.79 -8.92
N VAL A 274 11.17 -7.76 -8.21
CA VAL A 274 10.17 -8.84 -8.30
C VAL A 274 9.48 -8.87 -9.68
N PRO A 275 9.03 -7.74 -10.27
CA PRO A 275 8.57 -7.74 -11.66
C PRO A 275 9.62 -8.21 -12.66
N VAL A 276 10.88 -7.80 -12.49
CA VAL A 276 11.99 -8.23 -13.38
C VAL A 276 12.29 -9.72 -13.17
N LEU A 277 12.21 -10.23 -11.95
CA LEU A 277 12.33 -11.66 -11.67
C LEU A 277 11.18 -12.46 -12.30
N ALA A 278 9.97 -11.91 -12.34
CA ALA A 278 8.85 -12.56 -12.99
C ALA A 278 9.02 -12.73 -14.51
N THR A 279 9.82 -11.88 -15.18
CA THR A 279 10.10 -12.04 -16.61
C THR A 279 11.05 -13.21 -16.91
N THR A 280 11.86 -13.64 -15.94
CA THR A 280 12.76 -14.80 -16.08
C THR A 280 12.08 -16.13 -15.74
N LEU A 281 10.83 -16.09 -15.24
CA LEU A 281 10.06 -17.27 -14.86
C LEU A 281 9.09 -17.70 -15.98
N ASN A 282 8.83 -19.01 -16.04
CA ASN A 282 8.04 -19.65 -17.09
C ASN A 282 6.59 -19.15 -17.23
N LEU A 283 6.04 -18.45 -16.22
CA LEU A 283 4.65 -17.99 -16.20
C LEU A 283 4.49 -16.47 -16.45
N GLY A 284 5.58 -15.73 -16.71
CA GLY A 284 5.54 -14.31 -17.05
C GLY A 284 4.66 -13.44 -16.13
N ALA A 285 3.66 -12.76 -16.69
CA ALA A 285 2.73 -11.91 -15.92
C ALA A 285 1.97 -12.68 -14.83
N ALA A 286 1.60 -13.94 -15.08
CA ALA A 286 1.00 -14.78 -14.04
C ALA A 286 1.98 -15.13 -12.92
N ALA A 287 3.29 -15.23 -13.22
CA ALA A 287 4.29 -15.37 -12.16
C ALA A 287 4.26 -14.16 -11.23
N LEU A 288 4.24 -12.94 -11.77
CA LEU A 288 4.15 -11.71 -10.98
C LEU A 288 2.88 -11.70 -10.10
N GLY A 289 1.73 -12.04 -10.69
CA GLY A 289 0.47 -12.16 -9.96
C GLY A 289 0.52 -13.19 -8.82
N ILE A 290 1.11 -14.36 -9.06
CA ILE A 290 1.30 -15.42 -8.06
C ILE A 290 2.24 -14.97 -6.94
N LEU A 291 3.37 -14.32 -7.27
CA LEU A 291 4.35 -13.84 -6.30
C LEU A 291 3.75 -12.78 -5.36
N LEU A 292 3.06 -11.78 -5.91
CA LEU A 292 2.39 -10.75 -5.13
C LEU A 292 1.19 -11.30 -4.35
N GLY A 293 0.42 -12.20 -4.97
CA GLY A 293 -0.69 -12.90 -4.31
C GLY A 293 -0.22 -13.74 -3.12
N ALA A 294 0.87 -14.49 -3.27
CA ALA A 294 1.47 -15.26 -2.18
C ALA A 294 1.91 -14.35 -1.03
N HIS A 295 2.55 -13.21 -1.33
CA HIS A 295 2.89 -12.21 -0.32
C HIS A 295 1.65 -11.68 0.42
N GLY A 296 0.58 -11.35 -0.30
CA GLY A 296 -0.70 -10.92 0.28
C GLY A 296 -1.37 -12.00 1.14
N ALA A 297 -1.37 -13.25 0.68
CA ALA A 297 -1.88 -14.41 1.42
C ALA A 297 -1.10 -14.61 2.73
N GLY A 298 0.22 -14.56 2.65
CA GLY A 298 1.10 -14.62 3.82
C GLY A 298 0.78 -13.50 4.81
N THR A 299 0.64 -12.27 4.33
CA THR A 299 0.29 -11.10 5.16
C THR A 299 -1.00 -11.33 5.94
N LEU A 300 -2.05 -11.83 5.30
CA LEU A 300 -3.31 -12.19 5.96
C LEU A 300 -3.13 -13.24 7.06
N VAL A 301 -2.36 -14.30 6.79
CA VAL A 301 -2.05 -15.35 7.76
C VAL A 301 -1.27 -14.76 8.95
N GLY A 302 -0.26 -13.94 8.69
CA GLY A 302 0.52 -13.25 9.73
C GLY A 302 -0.33 -12.36 10.64
N MET A 303 -1.24 -11.58 10.04
CA MET A 303 -2.19 -10.76 10.78
C MET A 303 -3.12 -11.59 11.67
N ALA A 304 -3.64 -12.71 11.14
CA ALA A 304 -4.50 -13.61 11.88
C ALA A 304 -3.75 -14.26 13.06
N VAL A 305 -2.50 -14.66 12.87
CA VAL A 305 -1.63 -15.21 13.93
C VAL A 305 -1.37 -14.17 15.02
N SER A 306 -1.04 -12.93 14.66
CA SER A 306 -0.83 -11.83 15.62
C SER A 306 -2.09 -11.54 16.44
N GLY A 307 -3.26 -11.52 15.79
CA GLY A 307 -4.54 -11.32 16.47
C GLY A 307 -4.97 -12.49 17.37
N ALA A 308 -4.71 -13.73 16.96
CA ALA A 308 -5.05 -14.92 17.74
C ALA A 308 -4.10 -15.16 18.92
N ARG A 309 -2.85 -14.69 18.83
CA ARG A 309 -1.82 -14.84 19.86
C ARG A 309 -1.10 -13.50 20.12
N PRO A 310 -1.76 -12.51 20.74
CA PRO A 310 -1.20 -11.17 20.95
C PRO A 310 0.08 -11.16 21.81
N GLY A 311 0.29 -12.20 22.62
CA GLY A 311 1.50 -12.38 23.44
C GLY A 311 2.63 -13.19 22.79
N LEU A 312 2.50 -13.63 21.53
CA LEU A 312 3.53 -14.42 20.84
C LEU A 312 4.73 -13.52 20.48
N ARG A 313 5.64 -13.28 21.43
CA ARG A 313 6.78 -12.39 21.22
C ARG A 313 8.06 -12.99 21.78
N LEU A 314 9.18 -12.66 21.14
CA LEU A 314 10.51 -13.04 21.60
C LEU A 314 11.06 -11.88 22.45
N GLY A 315 10.65 -11.83 23.71
CA GLY A 315 11.04 -10.78 24.65
C GLY A 315 10.29 -9.47 24.40
N THR A 316 10.98 -8.46 23.88
CA THR A 316 10.42 -7.12 23.62
C THR A 316 9.88 -7.02 22.19
N LEU A 317 9.11 -5.96 21.90
CA LEU A 317 8.65 -5.66 20.55
C LEU A 317 9.86 -5.43 19.62
N GLY A 318 10.81 -4.62 20.06
CA GLY A 318 12.00 -4.30 19.28
C GLY A 318 12.89 -5.52 18.99
N MET A 319 13.07 -6.41 19.96
CA MET A 319 13.78 -7.69 19.74
C MET A 319 13.07 -8.55 18.70
N THR A 320 11.75 -8.72 18.84
CA THR A 320 10.94 -9.51 17.90
C THR A 320 11.00 -8.95 16.49
N MET A 321 10.90 -7.61 16.34
CA MET A 321 11.03 -6.91 15.06
C MET A 321 12.37 -7.18 14.39
N LEU A 322 13.48 -6.97 15.11
CA LEU A 322 14.82 -7.13 14.56
C LEU A 322 15.11 -8.59 14.19
N LEU A 323 14.68 -9.56 15.01
CA LEU A 323 14.83 -10.99 14.69
C LEU A 323 14.03 -11.37 13.44
N ILE A 324 12.81 -10.85 13.30
CA ILE A 324 12.01 -11.04 12.10
C ILE A 324 12.72 -10.45 10.87
N ASP A 325 13.29 -9.25 10.98
CA ASP A 325 14.02 -8.63 9.87
C ASP A 325 15.29 -9.41 9.49
N VAL A 326 15.98 -10.05 10.44
CA VAL A 326 17.05 -11.00 10.13
C VAL A 326 16.52 -12.17 9.30
N VAL A 327 15.40 -12.79 9.71
CA VAL A 327 14.80 -13.90 8.98
C VAL A 327 14.33 -13.46 7.59
N VAL A 328 13.67 -12.30 7.48
CA VAL A 328 13.24 -11.72 6.20
C VAL A 328 14.46 -11.48 5.30
N GLY A 329 15.54 -10.91 5.82
CA GLY A 329 16.77 -10.68 5.06
C GLY A 329 17.39 -11.98 4.52
N VAL A 330 17.43 -13.04 5.33
CA VAL A 330 17.89 -14.37 4.90
C VAL A 330 16.96 -14.97 3.85
N LEU A 331 15.64 -14.85 4.00
CA LEU A 331 14.66 -15.33 3.01
C LEU A 331 14.69 -14.53 1.71
N PHE A 332 15.16 -13.29 1.75
CA PHE A 332 15.26 -12.42 0.58
C PHE A 332 16.47 -12.76 -0.32
N MET A 333 17.58 -13.21 0.25
CA MET A 333 18.80 -13.58 -0.50
C MET A 333 18.58 -14.62 -1.62
N PRO A 334 17.90 -15.77 -1.40
CA PRO A 334 17.70 -16.78 -2.43
C PRO A 334 16.70 -16.38 -3.52
N MET A 335 16.02 -15.23 -3.42
CA MET A 335 15.06 -14.76 -4.43
C MET A 335 15.71 -14.63 -5.81
N GLY A 336 16.98 -14.25 -5.90
CA GLY A 336 17.67 -14.16 -7.19
C GLY A 336 18.20 -15.48 -7.75
N LEU A 337 17.94 -16.60 -7.07
CA LEU A 337 18.33 -17.96 -7.48
C LEU A 337 17.12 -18.82 -7.85
N ILE A 338 15.91 -18.26 -7.79
CA ILE A 338 14.70 -19.02 -8.10
C ILE A 338 14.63 -19.33 -9.60
N ASN A 339 14.27 -20.56 -9.91
CA ASN A 339 14.08 -21.05 -11.28
C ASN A 339 12.61 -21.41 -11.55
N ALA A 340 11.78 -21.44 -10.50
CA ALA A 340 10.36 -21.77 -10.59
C ALA A 340 9.52 -20.84 -9.72
N THR A 341 8.33 -20.49 -10.23
CA THR A 341 7.40 -19.55 -9.57
C THR A 341 7.01 -19.99 -8.16
N TRP A 342 6.88 -21.30 -7.91
CA TRP A 342 6.52 -21.81 -6.58
C TRP A 342 7.58 -21.49 -5.53
N GLN A 343 8.87 -21.43 -5.89
CA GLN A 343 9.96 -21.10 -4.97
C GLN A 343 9.81 -19.66 -4.48
N GLY A 344 9.62 -18.72 -5.42
CA GLY A 344 9.35 -17.33 -5.09
C GLY A 344 8.04 -17.14 -4.31
N ALA A 345 7.01 -17.93 -4.63
CA ALA A 345 5.74 -17.88 -3.90
C ALA A 345 5.89 -18.34 -2.44
N VAL A 346 6.66 -19.40 -2.18
CA VAL A 346 6.96 -19.85 -0.82
C VAL A 346 7.78 -18.81 -0.05
N LEU A 347 8.82 -18.24 -0.68
CA LEU A 347 9.67 -17.22 -0.06
C LEU A 347 8.87 -15.95 0.27
N LEU A 348 8.18 -15.36 -0.72
CA LEU A 348 7.38 -14.15 -0.54
C LEU A 348 6.15 -14.38 0.35
N GLY A 349 5.55 -15.57 0.30
CA GLY A 349 4.49 -15.95 1.22
C GLY A 349 4.97 -15.99 2.66
N THR A 350 6.15 -16.56 2.91
CA THR A 350 6.75 -16.59 4.25
C THR A 350 7.13 -15.19 4.73
N ILE A 351 7.75 -14.37 3.86
CA ILE A 351 8.03 -12.96 4.13
C ILE A 351 6.73 -12.21 4.45
N GLY A 352 5.65 -12.47 3.71
CA GLY A 352 4.32 -11.94 3.97
C GLY A 352 3.81 -12.30 5.36
N VAL A 353 3.93 -13.57 5.79
CA VAL A 353 3.52 -14.00 7.15
C VAL A 353 4.25 -13.19 8.23
N LEU A 354 5.56 -13.06 8.10
CA LEU A 354 6.36 -12.29 9.05
C LEU A 354 6.00 -10.80 9.03
N GLY A 355 5.82 -10.24 7.84
CA GLY A 355 5.43 -8.84 7.64
C GLY A 355 4.04 -8.53 8.19
N GLY A 356 3.04 -9.38 7.96
CA GLY A 356 1.68 -9.22 8.48
C GLY A 356 1.62 -9.33 10.00
N PHE A 357 2.38 -10.25 10.59
CA PHE A 357 2.51 -10.37 12.04
C PHE A 357 3.11 -9.10 12.66
N MET A 358 4.17 -8.58 12.06
CA MET A 358 4.84 -7.37 12.52
C MET A 358 4.01 -6.11 12.27
N GLN A 359 3.26 -6.05 11.16
CA GLN A 359 2.39 -4.93 10.82
C GLN A 359 1.35 -4.67 11.92
N VAL A 360 0.67 -5.72 12.42
CA VAL A 360 -0.29 -5.56 13.53
C VAL A 360 0.42 -5.06 14.79
N SER A 361 1.54 -5.68 15.14
CA SER A 361 2.29 -5.35 16.35
C SER A 361 2.79 -3.90 16.35
N ILE A 362 3.35 -3.42 15.23
CA ILE A 362 3.82 -2.06 15.05
C ILE A 362 2.66 -1.06 15.10
N PHE A 363 1.55 -1.33 14.40
CA PHE A 363 0.40 -0.44 14.40
C PHE A 363 -0.18 -0.29 15.80
N THR A 364 -0.37 -1.40 16.54
CA THR A 364 -0.88 -1.36 17.91
C THR A 364 0.06 -0.60 18.84
N TRP A 365 1.37 -0.85 18.76
CA TRP A 365 2.36 -0.14 19.57
C TRP A 365 2.35 1.38 19.30
N LEU A 366 2.31 1.76 18.02
CA LEU A 366 2.27 3.17 17.62
C LEU A 366 0.99 3.84 18.11
N GLN A 367 -0.14 3.13 18.07
CA GLN A 367 -1.42 3.63 18.56
C GLN A 367 -1.45 3.81 20.08
N GLN A 368 -0.83 2.90 20.84
CA GLN A 368 -0.77 2.98 22.30
C GLN A 368 0.19 4.05 22.81
N ARG A 369 1.30 4.25 22.09
CA ARG A 369 2.34 5.22 22.46
C ARG A 369 1.99 6.65 22.08
N THR A 370 1.14 6.83 21.08
CA THR A 370 0.82 8.16 20.55
C THR A 370 -0.41 8.75 21.23
N PRO A 371 -0.32 9.98 21.80
CA PRO A 371 -1.49 10.68 22.32
C PRO A 371 -2.58 10.87 21.25
N PRO A 372 -3.88 10.76 21.60
CA PRO A 372 -4.97 10.86 20.62
C PRO A 372 -4.91 12.13 19.74
N ALA A 373 -4.47 13.26 20.30
CA ALA A 373 -4.34 14.53 19.59
C ALA A 373 -3.24 14.55 18.51
N LEU A 374 -2.26 13.62 18.57
CA LEU A 374 -1.12 13.55 17.66
C LEU A 374 -1.19 12.35 16.70
N MET A 375 -2.17 11.45 16.87
CA MET A 375 -2.28 10.19 16.13
C MET A 375 -2.20 10.38 14.60
N GLY A 376 -2.98 11.32 14.05
CA GLY A 376 -3.00 11.56 12.60
C GLY A 376 -1.65 12.04 12.06
N ARG A 377 -0.90 12.82 12.86
CA ARG A 377 0.42 13.33 12.48
C ARG A 377 1.45 12.21 12.47
N VAL A 378 1.48 11.40 13.52
CA VAL A 378 2.40 10.26 13.65
C VAL A 378 2.13 9.20 12.59
N MET A 379 0.86 8.86 12.34
CA MET A 379 0.47 7.92 11.28
C MET A 379 0.80 8.47 9.89
N GLY A 380 0.65 9.79 9.67
CA GLY A 380 1.07 10.44 8.43
C GLY A 380 2.57 10.31 8.18
N MET A 381 3.40 10.49 9.20
CA MET A 381 4.85 10.29 9.11
C MET A 381 5.21 8.82 8.86
N PHE A 382 4.49 7.90 9.49
CA PHE A 382 4.67 6.46 9.28
C PHE A 382 4.35 6.08 7.83
N MET A 383 3.24 6.60 7.29
CA MET A 383 2.88 6.41 5.88
C MET A 383 3.91 7.05 4.94
N PHE A 384 4.49 8.21 5.29
CA PHE A 384 5.53 8.85 4.50
C PHE A 384 6.80 7.99 4.39
N ILE A 385 7.17 7.20 5.40
CA ILE A 385 8.31 6.27 5.28
C ILE A 385 8.09 5.28 4.13
N PHE A 386 6.94 4.61 4.10
CA PHE A 386 6.69 3.55 3.12
C PHE A 386 6.29 4.07 1.75
N LEU A 387 5.61 5.22 1.71
CA LEU A 387 5.07 5.76 0.47
C LEU A 387 5.92 6.90 -0.11
N GLY A 388 6.54 7.69 0.76
CA GLY A 388 7.36 8.83 0.39
C GLY A 388 8.78 8.47 -0.02
N LEU A 389 9.36 7.43 0.58
CA LEU A 389 10.71 6.95 0.26
C LEU A 389 10.73 5.85 -0.82
N ALA A 390 9.58 5.24 -1.12
CA ALA A 390 9.45 4.24 -2.20
C ALA A 390 9.98 4.72 -3.57
N PRO A 391 9.69 5.93 -4.07
CA PRO A 391 10.23 6.41 -5.35
C PRO A 391 11.77 6.45 -5.36
N LEU A 392 12.38 6.92 -4.26
CA LEU A 392 13.82 7.00 -4.13
C LEU A 392 14.45 5.60 -4.16
N SER A 393 13.87 4.68 -3.39
CA SER A 393 14.30 3.28 -3.36
C SER A 393 14.17 2.60 -4.72
N GLY A 394 13.05 2.82 -5.42
CA GLY A 394 12.80 2.29 -6.76
C GLY A 394 13.76 2.83 -7.81
N ALA A 395 14.06 4.13 -7.79
CA ALA A 395 15.02 4.76 -8.71
C ALA A 395 16.45 4.21 -8.50
N VAL A 396 16.90 4.12 -7.25
CA VAL A 396 18.21 3.53 -6.90
C VAL A 396 18.28 2.07 -7.36
N THR A 397 17.22 1.29 -7.10
CA THR A 397 17.15 -0.12 -7.51
C THR A 397 17.18 -0.28 -9.03
N GLY A 398 16.40 0.52 -9.76
CA GLY A 398 16.35 0.49 -11.22
C GLY A 398 17.70 0.83 -11.86
N TRP A 399 18.43 1.78 -11.26
CA TRP A 399 19.80 2.11 -11.66
C TRP A 399 20.80 1.00 -11.33
N MET A 400 20.75 0.44 -10.11
CA MET A 400 21.64 -0.66 -9.70
C MET A 400 21.49 -1.88 -10.61
N LEU A 401 20.27 -2.24 -11.03
CA LEU A 401 20.04 -3.38 -11.92
C LEU A 401 20.63 -3.24 -13.33
N ARG A 402 21.15 -2.07 -13.70
CA ARG A 402 21.95 -1.91 -14.94
C ARG A 402 23.39 -2.36 -14.77
N THR A 403 23.92 -2.36 -13.55
CA THR A 403 25.33 -2.65 -13.26
C THR A 403 25.52 -3.96 -12.50
N ILE A 404 24.53 -4.36 -11.70
CA ILE A 404 24.54 -5.61 -10.93
C ILE A 404 23.39 -6.54 -11.36
N THR A 405 23.60 -7.83 -11.16
CA THR A 405 22.59 -8.86 -11.44
C THR A 405 21.46 -8.86 -10.41
N LEU A 406 20.30 -9.45 -10.77
CA LEU A 406 19.19 -9.68 -9.82
C LEU A 406 19.66 -10.42 -8.57
N THR A 407 20.48 -11.46 -8.74
CA THR A 407 21.04 -12.24 -7.63
C THR A 407 21.88 -11.38 -6.70
N GLN A 408 22.79 -10.55 -7.24
CA GLN A 408 23.59 -9.64 -6.43
C GLN A 408 22.73 -8.61 -5.70
N LEU A 409 21.67 -8.10 -6.34
CA LEU A 409 20.75 -7.16 -5.69
C LEU A 409 20.01 -7.83 -4.52
N PHE A 410 19.41 -9.00 -4.72
CA PHE A 410 18.67 -9.70 -3.66
C PHE A 410 19.59 -10.12 -2.51
N VAL A 411 20.77 -10.67 -2.80
CA VAL A 411 21.77 -11.03 -1.80
C VAL A 411 22.29 -9.79 -1.07
N GLY A 412 22.56 -8.70 -1.80
CA GLY A 412 23.02 -7.44 -1.23
C GLY A 412 21.98 -6.79 -0.31
N SER A 413 20.72 -6.66 -0.76
CA SER A 413 19.62 -6.10 0.03
C SER A 413 19.28 -6.98 1.24
N GLY A 414 19.21 -8.29 1.07
CA GLY A 414 18.97 -9.24 2.16
C GLY A 414 20.11 -9.25 3.18
N GLY A 415 21.35 -9.27 2.71
CA GLY A 415 22.55 -9.20 3.56
C GLY A 415 22.66 -7.88 4.31
N LEU A 416 22.38 -6.76 3.65
CA LEU A 416 22.38 -5.46 4.30
C LEU A 416 21.28 -5.36 5.37
N LEU A 417 20.08 -5.91 5.11
CA LEU A 417 19.02 -5.98 6.12
C LEU A 417 19.45 -6.82 7.33
N VAL A 418 20.04 -8.00 7.10
CA VAL A 418 20.60 -8.84 8.19
C VAL A 418 21.66 -8.08 8.96
N CYS A 419 22.61 -7.44 8.29
CA CYS A 419 23.66 -6.65 8.93
C CYS A 419 23.08 -5.52 9.78
N ILE A 420 22.14 -4.73 9.26
CA ILE A 420 21.53 -3.62 9.98
C ILE A 420 20.72 -4.13 11.17
N ALA A 421 19.95 -5.21 11.00
CA ALA A 421 19.16 -5.79 12.08
C ALA A 421 20.06 -6.36 13.20
N LEU A 422 21.14 -7.08 12.86
CA LEU A 422 22.12 -7.58 13.83
C LEU A 422 22.87 -6.45 14.52
N LEU A 423 23.30 -5.42 13.79
CA LEU A 423 23.92 -4.23 14.37
C LEU A 423 22.96 -3.52 15.33
N ALA A 424 21.67 -3.40 14.98
CA ALA A 424 20.66 -2.85 15.86
C ALA A 424 20.41 -3.75 17.11
N LEU A 425 20.50 -5.07 16.98
CA LEU A 425 20.37 -6.02 18.09
C LEU A 425 21.53 -5.92 19.10
N VAL A 426 22.73 -5.59 18.62
CA VAL A 426 23.93 -5.52 19.47
C VAL A 426 24.14 -4.10 20.01
N ALA A 427 24.04 -3.09 19.15
CA ALA A 427 24.49 -1.73 19.43
C ALA A 427 23.36 -0.72 19.67
N SER A 428 22.11 -1.05 19.36
CA SER A 428 20.99 -0.11 19.46
C SER A 428 20.07 -0.36 20.66
N PRO A 429 19.53 0.69 21.31
CA PRO A 429 18.48 0.56 22.30
C PRO A 429 17.16 0.04 21.70
N VAL A 430 17.03 -0.03 20.37
CA VAL A 430 15.83 -0.54 19.68
C VAL A 430 15.42 -1.91 20.22
N ARG A 431 16.37 -2.80 20.55
CA ARG A 431 16.06 -4.13 21.11
C ARG A 431 15.33 -4.06 22.46
N GLN A 432 15.40 -2.95 23.18
CA GLN A 432 14.78 -2.77 24.50
C GLN A 432 13.40 -2.14 24.41
N VAL A 433 12.91 -1.81 23.20
CA VAL A 433 11.60 -1.20 23.01
C VAL A 433 10.52 -2.19 23.44
N THR A 434 9.96 -1.97 24.62
CA THR A 434 8.86 -2.74 25.18
C THR A 434 7.53 -2.26 24.59
N ASP A 435 6.46 -3.00 24.89
CA ASP A 435 5.11 -2.45 24.79
C ASP A 435 5.02 -1.15 25.59
N ALA A 436 4.37 -0.15 25.02
CA ALA A 436 4.18 1.11 25.71
C ALA A 436 3.39 0.86 27.02
N PRO A 437 3.84 1.38 28.19
CA PRO A 437 2.98 1.39 29.35
C PRO A 437 1.73 2.23 29.07
N ALA A 438 0.60 1.85 29.67
CA ALA A 438 -0.66 2.57 29.56
C ALA A 438 -0.43 4.08 29.84
N PRO A 439 -1.06 5.00 29.08
CA PRO A 439 -0.88 6.42 29.31
C PRO A 439 -1.16 6.76 30.77
N GLN A 440 -0.21 7.41 31.45
CA GLN A 440 -0.49 8.00 32.75
C GLN A 440 -1.58 9.06 32.56
N PRO A 441 -2.72 8.98 33.29
CA PRO A 441 -3.67 10.08 33.29
C PRO A 441 -2.97 11.33 33.83
N LEU A 442 -3.11 12.43 33.10
CA LEU A 442 -2.72 13.77 33.55
C LEU A 442 -3.45 14.15 34.84
#